data_AF-A0A2E7KYD6-F1
#
_entry.id   AF-A0A2E7KYD6-F1
#
_cell.length_a   1.000
_cell.length_b   1.000
_cell.length_c   1.000
_cell.angle_alpha   90.00
_cell.angle_beta   90.00
_cell.angle_gamma   90.00
#
_symmetry.space_group_name_H-M   'P 1'
#
loop_
_entity.id
_entity.type
_entity.pdbx_description
1 polymer ?
#
loop_
_entity_poly.entity_id
_entity_poly.type
_entity_poly.pdbx_seq_one_letter_code
_entity_poly.pdbx_strand_id
1 'polypeptide(L)'
;MMELHEAKIPTMYFIGVSTGQSSSKNIFPEWAKTLKISPARLIGIDLKIHDKPENYQKVIRFIKNDPLSLGALVTTYKMDLMTA
;
A
#
# COMPACT_ATOMS: atom_id res chain seq x y z
N MET A 1 -14.47 -6.72 3.83
CA MET A 1 -14.40 -5.79 2.67
C MET A 1 -13.10 -5.04 2.78
N MET A 2 -12.44 -4.72 1.67
CA MET A 2 -11.27 -3.84 1.69
C MET A 2 -11.72 -2.43 2.06
N GLU A 3 -11.34 -1.98 3.26
CA GLU A 3 -11.58 -0.61 3.73
C GLU A 3 -10.35 0.24 3.48
N LEU A 4 -10.53 1.31 2.71
CA LEU A 4 -9.49 2.31 2.43
C LEU A 4 -9.86 3.56 3.22
N HIS A 5 -8.96 3.97 4.11
CA HIS A 5 -9.15 5.13 4.98
C HIS A 5 -8.14 6.19 4.59
N GLU A 6 -8.60 7.43 4.38
CA GLU A 6 -7.74 8.57 4.08
C GLU A 6 -6.59 8.68 5.07
N ALA A 7 -5.40 8.94 4.55
CA ALA A 7 -4.20 9.09 5.35
C ALA A 7 -4.28 10.38 6.19
N LYS A 8 -3.97 10.28 7.48
CA LYS A 8 -3.91 11.44 8.40
C LYS A 8 -2.48 11.97 8.60
N ILE A 9 -1.49 11.19 8.20
CA ILE A 9 -0.07 11.53 8.13
C ILE A 9 0.51 10.89 6.87
N PRO A 10 1.70 11.29 6.40
CA PRO A 10 2.32 10.64 5.26
C PRO A 10 2.27 9.11 5.38
N THR A 11 1.86 8.44 4.32
CA THR A 11 1.58 6.99 4.37
C THR A 11 2.00 6.34 3.08
N MET A 12 2.81 5.28 3.21
CA MET A 12 3.06 4.30 2.18
C MET A 12 2.14 3.09 2.41
N TYR A 13 1.78 2.41 1.33
CA TYR A 13 0.99 1.19 1.41
C TYR A 13 1.83 -0.04 1.09
N PHE A 14 1.38 -1.20 1.55
CA PHE A 14 1.94 -2.48 1.18
C PHE A 14 0.84 -3.37 0.64
N ILE A 15 0.86 -3.66 -0.66
CA ILE A 15 -0.20 -4.38 -1.37
C ILE A 15 0.22 -5.84 -1.59
N GLY A 16 -0.57 -6.77 -1.05
CA GLY A 16 -0.28 -8.22 -1.09
C GLY A 16 -1.46 -9.07 -0.60
N VAL A 17 -1.19 -10.33 -0.22
CA VAL A 17 -2.23 -11.27 0.25
C VAL A 17 -2.35 -11.29 1.79
N SER A 18 -1.21 -11.19 2.48
CA SER A 18 -1.10 -11.26 3.95
C SER A 18 -0.05 -10.29 4.49
N THR A 19 -0.20 -9.02 4.16
CA THR A 19 0.74 -7.92 4.47
C THR A 19 0.97 -7.74 5.97
N GLY A 20 0.03 -8.18 6.81
CA GLY A 20 0.14 -8.22 8.26
C GLY A 20 1.31 -9.04 8.81
N GLN A 21 1.72 -10.10 8.11
CA GLN A 21 2.75 -11.04 8.57
C GLN A 21 4.16 -10.68 8.05
N SER A 22 4.30 -9.61 7.28
CA SER A 22 5.58 -9.24 6.69
C SER A 22 6.49 -8.52 7.67
N SER A 23 7.77 -8.89 7.65
CA SER A 23 8.84 -8.18 8.35
C SER A 23 9.02 -6.74 7.85
N SER A 24 8.53 -6.40 6.65
CA SER A 24 8.57 -5.04 6.12
C SER A 24 7.92 -4.02 7.06
N LYS A 25 6.88 -4.39 7.82
CA LYS A 25 6.27 -3.48 8.80
C LYS A 25 7.22 -3.08 9.92
N ASN A 26 8.09 -4.01 10.35
CA ASN A 26 9.06 -3.77 11.42
C ASN A 26 10.26 -2.97 10.93
N ILE A 27 10.64 -3.16 9.65
CA ILE A 27 11.83 -2.54 9.06
C ILE A 27 11.52 -1.15 8.50
N PHE A 28 10.29 -0.93 8.02
CA PHE A 28 9.88 0.31 7.35
C PHE A 28 10.16 1.60 8.15
N PRO A 29 9.97 1.67 9.48
CA PRO A 29 10.31 2.88 10.24
C PRO A 29 11.76 3.34 10.05
N GLU A 30 12.72 2.41 9.98
CA GLU A 30 14.13 2.73 9.75
C GLU A 30 14.41 3.12 8.28
N TRP A 31 13.72 2.49 7.34
CA TRP A 31 13.76 2.92 5.93
C TRP A 31 13.17 4.31 5.76
N ALA A 32 12.06 4.63 6.43
CA ALA A 32 11.42 5.94 6.34
C ALA A 32 12.32 7.06 6.88
N LYS A 33 13.09 6.79 7.96
CA LYS A 33 14.14 7.70 8.43
C LYS A 33 15.25 7.87 7.40
N THR A 34 15.78 6.76 6.90
CA THR A 34 16.89 6.74 5.93
C THR A 34 16.55 7.48 4.63
N LEU A 35 15.33 7.26 4.13
CA LEU A 35 14.80 7.90 2.91
C LEU A 35 14.25 9.32 3.16
N LYS A 36 14.31 9.82 4.40
CA LYS A 36 13.82 11.16 4.81
C LYS A 36 12.33 11.38 4.51
N ILE A 37 11.52 10.33 4.62
CA ILE A 37 10.05 10.38 4.48
C ILE A 37 9.33 10.19 5.82
N SER A 38 10.06 10.09 6.93
CA SER A 38 9.49 10.11 8.28
C SER A 38 8.63 11.38 8.48
N PRO A 39 7.43 11.31 9.09
CA PRO A 39 6.92 10.21 9.92
C PRO A 39 6.07 9.18 9.15
N ALA A 40 6.37 8.91 7.88
CA ALA A 40 5.55 8.02 7.08
C ALA A 40 5.27 6.67 7.74
N ARG A 41 4.03 6.19 7.62
CA ARG A 41 3.62 4.83 8.05
C ARG A 41 3.58 3.87 6.87
N LEU A 42 3.68 2.57 7.17
CA LEU A 42 3.36 1.50 6.22
C LEU A 42 2.05 0.82 6.61
N ILE A 43 1.03 0.94 5.76
CA ILE A 43 -0.28 0.31 5.96
C ILE A 43 -0.50 -0.81 4.96
N GLY A 44 -0.91 -1.97 5.45
CA GLY A 44 -1.19 -3.14 4.61
C GLY A 44 -2.53 -3.02 3.88
N ILE A 45 -2.56 -3.38 2.61
CA ILE A 45 -3.77 -3.57 1.80
C ILE A 45 -3.75 -5.01 1.28
N ASP A 46 -4.61 -5.84 1.84
CA ASP A 46 -4.74 -7.23 1.43
C ASP A 46 -5.85 -7.37 0.37
N LEU A 47 -5.45 -7.82 -0.83
CA LEU A 47 -6.35 -8.12 -1.95
C LEU A 47 -6.50 -9.63 -2.10
N LYS A 48 -7.60 -10.09 -2.72
CA LYS A 48 -7.79 -11.51 -3.03
C LYS A 48 -6.95 -11.93 -4.24
N ILE A 49 -6.48 -13.17 -4.24
CA ILE A 49 -5.78 -13.72 -5.40
C ILE A 49 -6.79 -13.81 -6.55
N HIS A 50 -6.44 -13.27 -7.71
CA HIS A 50 -7.36 -13.07 -8.86
C HIS A 50 -8.59 -12.23 -8.50
N ASP A 51 -8.39 -11.12 -7.78
CA ASP A 51 -9.47 -10.16 -7.56
C ASP A 51 -9.95 -9.55 -8.88
N LYS A 52 -11.10 -8.87 -8.84
CA LYS A 52 -11.61 -8.17 -10.03
C LYS A 52 -10.73 -6.93 -10.34
N PRO A 53 -10.49 -6.60 -11.62
CA PRO A 53 -9.74 -5.41 -12.05
C PRO A 53 -10.14 -4.12 -11.32
N GLU A 54 -11.43 -3.93 -11.06
CA GLU A 54 -11.97 -2.73 -10.41
C GLU A 54 -11.45 -2.55 -8.97
N ASN A 55 -11.13 -3.64 -8.28
CA ASN A 55 -10.56 -3.55 -6.93
C ASN A 55 -9.11 -3.06 -6.96
N TYR A 56 -8.31 -3.49 -7.94
CA TYR A 56 -6.96 -2.94 -8.17
C TYR A 56 -7.04 -1.46 -8.54
N GLN A 57 -7.91 -1.09 -9.48
CA GLN A 57 -8.13 0.31 -9.87
C GLN A 57 -8.59 1.19 -8.71
N LYS A 58 -9.45 0.67 -7.82
CA LYS A 58 -9.90 1.39 -6.62
C LYS A 58 -8.72 1.72 -5.70
N VAL A 59 -7.80 0.77 -5.48
CA VAL A 59 -6.58 1.01 -4.69
C VAL A 59 -5.69 2.03 -5.37
N ILE A 60 -5.46 1.92 -6.67
CA ILE A 60 -4.64 2.87 -7.44
C ILE A 60 -5.21 4.28 -7.35
N ARG A 61 -6.51 4.45 -7.60
CA ARG A 61 -7.18 5.75 -7.53
C ARG A 61 -7.13 6.35 -6.13
N PHE A 62 -7.32 5.54 -5.10
CA PHE A 62 -7.22 5.99 -3.72
C PHE A 62 -5.81 6.54 -3.42
N ILE A 63 -4.76 5.76 -3.68
CA ILE A 63 -3.37 6.18 -3.43
C ILE A 63 -3.00 7.42 -4.26
N LYS A 64 -3.48 7.49 -5.51
CA LYS A 64 -3.19 8.63 -6.41
C LYS A 64 -3.85 9.93 -5.97
N ASN A 65 -5.07 9.85 -5.40
CA ASN A 65 -5.89 11.03 -5.13
C ASN A 65 -5.81 11.50 -3.67
N ASP A 66 -5.30 10.67 -2.76
CA ASP A 66 -5.07 11.05 -1.36
C ASP A 66 -3.72 11.80 -1.24
N PRO A 67 -3.71 13.07 -0.77
CA PRO A 67 -2.51 13.91 -0.79
C PRO A 67 -1.41 13.48 0.19
N LEU A 68 -1.73 12.63 1.17
CA LEU A 68 -0.76 12.11 2.14
C LEU A 68 -0.32 10.67 1.81
N SER A 69 -0.85 10.11 0.72
CA SER A 69 -0.45 8.82 0.19
C SER A 69 0.79 8.96 -0.69
N LEU A 70 1.92 8.43 -0.21
CA LEU A 70 3.23 8.56 -0.85
C LEU A 70 3.52 7.49 -1.91
N GLY A 71 2.71 6.42 -1.96
CA GLY A 71 2.88 5.30 -2.88
C GLY A 71 2.72 3.94 -2.21
N ALA A 72 3.18 2.88 -2.88
CA ALA A 72 3.05 1.52 -2.38
C ALA A 72 4.24 0.60 -2.71
N LEU A 73 4.51 -0.33 -1.79
CA LEU A 73 5.24 -1.56 -2.05
C LEU A 73 4.26 -2.61 -2.57
N VAL A 74 4.62 -3.38 -3.59
CA VAL A 74 3.74 -4.38 -4.21
C VAL A 74 4.43 -5.74 -4.24
N THR A 75 3.76 -6.83 -3.85
CA THR A 75 4.30 -8.21 -3.97
C THR A 75 3.52 -9.06 -4.97
N THR A 76 2.50 -9.81 -4.53
CA THR A 76 1.81 -10.83 -5.34
C THR A 76 1.17 -10.24 -6.60
N TYR A 77 0.73 -8.98 -6.55
CA TYR A 77 -0.11 -8.35 -7.57
C TYR A 77 0.64 -7.43 -8.55
N LYS A 78 1.95 -7.60 -8.75
CA LYS A 78 2.74 -6.71 -9.61
C LYS A 78 2.18 -6.58 -11.03
N MET A 79 1.86 -7.71 -11.65
CA MET A 79 1.37 -7.74 -13.03
C MET A 79 -0.10 -7.30 -13.12
N ASP A 80 -0.92 -7.72 -12.16
CA ASP A 80 -2.35 -7.34 -12.12
C ASP A 80 -2.51 -5.82 -11.96
N LEU A 81 -1.73 -5.19 -11.07
CA LEU A 81 -1.76 -3.72 -10.87
C LEU A 81 -1.22 -2.95 -12.08
N MET A 82 -0.30 -3.52 -12.85
CA MET A 82 0.24 -2.87 -14.05
C MET A 82 -0.74 -2.89 -15.22
N THR A 83 -1.62 -3.90 -15.28
CA THR A 83 -2.54 -4.14 -16.40
C THR A 83 -3.96 -3.64 -16.15
N ALA A 84 -4.30 -3.33 -14.90
CA ALA A 84 -5.59 -2.77 -14.48
C ALA A 84 -5.72 -1.28 -14.82
#